data_AF-A0A8J8VTZ7-F1
#
_entry.id   AF-A0A8J8VTZ7-F1
#
_cell.length_a   1.000
_cell.length_b   1.000
_cell.length_c   1.000
_cell.angle_alpha   90.00
_cell.angle_beta   90.00
_cell.angle_gamma   90.00
#
_symmetry.space_group_name_H-M   'P 1'
#
loop_
_entity.id
_entity.type
_entity.pdbx_description
1 polymer ?
#
loop_
_entity_poly.entity_id
_entity_poly.type
_entity_poly.pdbx_seq_one_letter_code
_entity_poly.pdbx_strand_id
1 'polypeptide(L)'
;MDEEIRKEIRKMALQNAFEHGGQTQDKIILGKILGTKPEFRTKVKEISEDISEIVASVNQLSLDKQQKEMEKNFPEALAPKEKIEEREGLPELKDAVQGKVITRFPPEPNGYPHIGHAKAAIINSEYAKMYGGKFILRMDDTNPEAERMEYHAAIKVGLEWLGIKFDQVKNTSDDMELFYEKGIELINSGKAYVCTCKREDISKNRRERKACKCSMEDIEKNNKNWEKMENKFKPGEAIVRFRGDMKADNAVMRDPVLLRIIDEKHYTVGDKYRIWPSYDFAVAIEDSIDGVTHAFRSKEFELRKELIDAILDALDMRKPQQGFFSRLEFKGMPISKRIIKPLIEEGKVSWYDDPRLPTLEALRRRGIKPEAIRKFIMSLGLTKANTLAPFDALEAFNRKFVDADSIRLFMIKNAKKLKIKNLPISAIEIPNHPINDMGKRKIEITEDFYISGDDAQTINEQTSIRLLGLGNVLITKISDEFEGEFVGEGDSSNIPKIQWVPQKTAHEIKMVIPKILFNGEEFNENSLEELDVYTEPHYLQLKEGEEIQFVRFGYCRKDSQNQAIFTHK
;
A
#
# COMPACT_ATOMS: atom_id res chain seq x y z
N MET A 1 15.18 -9.67 44.62
CA MET A 1 14.58 -10.44 43.50
C MET A 1 15.00 -11.91 43.61
N ASP A 2 14.17 -12.84 43.14
CA ASP A 2 14.48 -14.27 43.05
C ASP A 2 15.74 -14.51 42.19
N GLU A 3 16.62 -15.42 42.59
CA GLU A 3 17.85 -15.75 41.85
C GLU A 3 17.55 -16.27 40.44
N GLU A 4 16.44 -16.99 40.25
CA GLU A 4 16.02 -17.47 38.94
C GLU A 4 15.68 -16.32 37.98
N ILE A 5 14.99 -15.28 38.47
CA ILE A 5 14.63 -14.11 37.68
C ILE A 5 15.90 -13.32 37.32
N ARG A 6 16.83 -13.19 38.28
CA ARG A 6 18.11 -12.51 38.05
C ARG A 6 18.92 -13.21 36.96
N LYS A 7 18.93 -14.54 36.99
CA LYS A 7 19.57 -15.40 35.99
C LYS A 7 18.91 -15.25 34.60
N GLU A 8 17.59 -15.16 34.55
CA GLU A 8 16.84 -14.96 33.30
C GLU A 8 17.06 -13.57 32.69
N ILE A 9 17.05 -12.50 33.49
CA ILE A 9 17.38 -11.15 33.05
C ILE A 9 18.82 -11.10 32.52
N ARG A 10 19.76 -11.76 33.20
CA ARG A 10 21.16 -11.86 32.77
C ARG A 10 21.32 -12.61 31.45
N LYS A 11 20.58 -13.71 31.27
CA LYS A 11 20.51 -14.43 29.98
C LYS A 11 20.03 -13.52 28.84
N MET A 12 18.93 -12.80 29.05
CA MET A 12 18.38 -11.88 28.04
C MET A 12 19.34 -10.72 27.72
N ALA A 13 20.02 -10.19 28.74
CA ALA A 13 21.01 -9.13 28.60
C ALA A 13 22.23 -9.59 27.81
N LEU A 14 22.82 -10.73 28.17
CA LEU A 14 23.97 -11.33 27.46
C LEU A 14 23.62 -11.65 26.01
N GLN A 15 22.47 -12.28 25.77
CA GLN A 15 22.03 -12.62 24.41
C GLN A 15 21.87 -11.38 23.54
N ASN A 16 21.23 -10.33 24.05
CA ASN A 16 21.03 -9.13 23.27
C ASN A 16 22.33 -8.35 23.06
N ALA A 17 23.20 -8.28 24.08
CA ALA A 17 24.50 -7.65 23.96
C ALA A 17 25.35 -8.36 22.89
N PHE A 18 25.38 -9.69 22.90
CA PHE A 18 26.08 -10.50 21.90
C PHE A 18 25.54 -10.27 20.47
N GLU A 19 24.21 -10.24 20.29
CA GLU A 19 23.55 -9.95 19.01
C GLU A 19 23.82 -8.52 18.49
N HIS A 20 24.16 -7.57 19.36
CA HIS A 20 24.34 -6.15 19.04
C HIS A 20 25.74 -5.61 19.37
N GLY A 21 26.78 -6.39 19.09
CA GLY A 21 28.16 -5.89 19.12
C GLY A 21 28.70 -5.57 20.51
N GLY A 22 28.16 -6.20 21.55
CA GLY A 22 28.67 -6.20 22.91
C GLY A 22 27.90 -5.30 23.89
N GLN A 23 26.84 -4.64 23.45
CA GLN A 23 26.07 -3.71 24.29
C GLN A 23 24.56 -3.97 24.24
N THR A 24 23.90 -3.75 25.38
CA THR A 24 22.44 -3.75 25.51
C THR A 24 21.95 -2.57 26.36
N GLN A 25 20.64 -2.33 26.36
CA GLN A 25 20.00 -1.23 27.08
C GLN A 25 18.88 -1.72 27.99
N ASP A 26 18.74 -1.09 29.15
CA ASP A 26 17.74 -1.43 30.18
C ASP A 26 16.33 -1.52 29.61
N LYS A 27 15.93 -0.57 28.76
CA LYS A 27 14.60 -0.53 28.13
C LYS A 27 14.30 -1.77 27.28
N ILE A 28 15.32 -2.32 26.60
CA ILE A 28 15.18 -3.49 25.75
C ILE A 28 14.92 -4.72 26.62
N ILE A 29 15.70 -4.89 27.69
CA ILE A 29 15.58 -6.02 28.61
C ILE A 29 14.28 -5.93 29.41
N LEU A 30 13.88 -4.73 29.83
CA LEU A 30 12.59 -4.48 30.46
C LEU A 30 11.42 -4.84 29.53
N GLY A 31 11.50 -4.48 28.25
CA GLY A 31 10.51 -4.88 27.25
C GLY A 31 10.41 -6.40 27.10
N LYS A 32 11.56 -7.09 27.04
CA LYS A 32 11.62 -8.56 26.92
C LYS A 32 11.05 -9.26 28.16
N ILE A 33 11.43 -8.86 29.36
CA ILE A 33 10.95 -9.52 30.59
C ILE A 33 9.44 -9.31 30.78
N LEU A 34 8.89 -8.12 30.49
CA LEU A 34 7.45 -7.86 30.59
C LEU A 34 6.62 -8.56 29.50
N GLY A 35 7.26 -8.89 28.37
CA GLY A 35 6.66 -9.70 27.31
C GLY A 35 6.61 -11.19 27.67
N THR A 36 7.63 -11.69 28.36
CA THR A 36 7.78 -13.11 28.70
C THR A 36 7.07 -13.47 30.01
N LYS A 37 7.04 -12.53 30.97
CA LYS A 37 6.44 -12.69 32.31
C LYS A 37 5.51 -11.50 32.64
N PRO A 38 4.24 -11.53 32.17
CA PRO A 38 3.29 -10.43 32.34
C PRO A 38 3.00 -10.01 33.79
N GLU A 39 3.23 -10.89 34.76
CA GLU A 39 3.07 -10.67 36.19
C GLU A 39 3.97 -9.54 36.73
N PHE A 40 5.08 -9.21 36.05
CA PHE A 40 5.96 -8.11 36.46
C PHE A 40 5.46 -6.72 36.04
N ARG A 41 4.37 -6.63 35.27
CA ARG A 41 3.78 -5.32 34.88
C ARG A 41 3.34 -4.48 36.08
N THR A 42 3.04 -5.11 37.21
CA THR A 42 2.68 -4.42 38.47
C THR A 42 3.89 -4.10 39.35
N LYS A 43 5.08 -4.64 39.04
CA LYS A 43 6.33 -4.53 39.82
C LYS A 43 7.48 -3.87 39.04
N VAL A 44 7.16 -3.08 38.01
CA VAL A 44 8.14 -2.48 37.09
C VAL A 44 9.23 -1.70 37.82
N LYS A 45 8.87 -0.93 38.87
CA LYS A 45 9.84 -0.15 39.65
C LYS A 45 10.89 -1.03 40.35
N GLU A 46 10.45 -2.13 40.95
CA GLU A 46 11.33 -3.05 41.69
C GLU A 46 12.31 -3.78 40.74
N ILE A 47 11.83 -4.23 39.58
CA ILE A 47 12.69 -4.98 38.64
C ILE A 47 13.62 -4.08 37.82
N SER A 48 13.32 -2.79 37.71
CA SER A 48 14.11 -1.87 36.87
C SER A 48 15.51 -1.65 37.43
N GLU A 49 15.65 -1.56 38.76
CA GLU A 49 16.95 -1.39 39.42
C GLU A 49 17.85 -2.61 39.19
N ASP A 50 17.29 -3.81 39.35
CA ASP A 50 17.99 -5.07 39.10
C ASP A 50 18.40 -5.22 37.61
N ILE A 51 17.53 -4.80 36.67
CA ILE A 51 17.85 -4.80 35.24
C ILE A 51 19.01 -3.85 34.95
N SER A 52 18.99 -2.62 35.47
CA SER A 52 20.06 -1.65 35.26
C SER A 52 21.40 -2.16 35.77
N GLU A 53 21.42 -2.81 36.95
CA GLU A 53 22.63 -3.41 37.51
C GLU A 53 23.17 -4.54 36.62
N ILE A 54 22.30 -5.43 36.13
CA ILE A 54 22.69 -6.57 35.28
C ILE A 54 23.15 -6.09 33.90
N VAL A 55 22.45 -5.14 33.29
CA VAL A 55 22.83 -4.56 31.99
C VAL A 55 24.18 -3.86 32.09
N ALA A 56 24.41 -3.09 33.16
CA ALA A 56 25.70 -2.46 33.41
C ALA A 56 26.82 -3.50 33.56
N SER A 57 26.57 -4.58 34.32
CA SER A 57 27.51 -5.69 34.47
C SER A 57 27.83 -6.38 33.13
N VAL A 58 26.83 -6.64 32.29
CA VAL A 58 27.02 -7.28 30.98
C VAL A 58 27.78 -6.38 30.01
N ASN A 59 27.47 -5.08 29.98
CA ASN A 59 28.12 -4.11 29.09
C ASN A 59 29.60 -3.87 29.46
N GLN A 60 30.04 -4.23 30.67
CA GLN A 60 31.45 -4.19 31.08
C GLN A 60 32.26 -5.41 30.61
N LEU A 61 31.60 -6.47 30.12
CA LEU A 61 32.27 -7.66 29.61
C LEU A 61 32.69 -7.44 28.15
N SER A 62 33.86 -7.96 27.78
CA SER A 62 34.26 -8.06 26.37
C SER A 62 33.40 -9.10 25.64
N LEU A 63 33.28 -8.98 24.32
CA LEU A 63 32.54 -9.94 23.49
C LEU A 63 32.97 -11.40 23.73
N ASP A 64 34.28 -11.66 23.83
CA ASP A 64 34.83 -13.00 24.14
C ASP A 64 34.37 -13.52 25.51
N LYS A 65 34.27 -12.64 26.53
CA LYS A 65 33.77 -13.00 27.86
C LYS A 65 32.26 -13.22 27.87
N GLN A 66 31.50 -12.38 27.15
CA GLN A 66 30.06 -12.55 27.00
C GLN A 66 29.75 -13.89 26.33
N GLN A 67 30.48 -14.23 25.27
CA GLN A 67 30.34 -15.51 24.57
C GLN A 67 30.66 -16.69 25.48
N LYS A 68 31.81 -16.68 26.18
CA LYS A 68 32.19 -17.73 27.13
C LYS A 68 31.17 -17.90 28.27
N GLU A 69 30.60 -16.79 28.75
CA GLU A 69 29.57 -16.82 29.78
C GLU A 69 28.27 -17.42 29.26
N MET A 70 27.86 -17.09 28.03
CA MET A 70 26.71 -17.72 27.37
C MET A 70 26.92 -19.21 27.13
N GLU A 71 28.08 -19.62 26.63
CA GLU A 71 28.41 -21.04 26.38
C GLU A 71 28.39 -21.86 27.66
N LYS A 72 28.89 -21.29 28.77
CA LYS A 72 28.98 -21.98 30.06
C LYS A 72 27.65 -22.03 30.79
N ASN A 73 26.91 -20.93 30.83
CA ASN A 73 25.76 -20.76 31.73
C ASN A 73 24.40 -20.87 31.02
N PHE A 74 24.37 -20.65 29.71
CA PHE A 74 23.16 -20.59 28.89
C PHE A 74 23.36 -21.24 27.50
N PRO A 75 23.87 -22.48 27.39
CA PRO A 75 24.16 -23.11 26.11
C PRO A 75 22.92 -23.22 25.22
N GLU A 76 21.72 -23.31 25.79
CA GLU A 76 20.44 -23.32 25.06
C GLU A 76 20.10 -21.97 24.40
N ALA A 77 20.68 -20.86 24.86
CA ALA A 77 20.50 -19.54 24.23
C ALA A 77 21.30 -19.38 22.93
N LEU A 78 22.33 -20.21 22.75
CA LEU A 78 23.22 -20.24 21.58
C LEU A 78 22.77 -21.25 20.52
N ALA A 79 21.81 -22.11 20.86
CA ALA A 79 21.18 -22.96 19.87
C ALA A 79 20.57 -22.07 18.78
N PRO A 80 20.82 -22.34 17.48
CA PRO A 80 20.13 -21.64 16.42
C PRO A 80 18.63 -21.81 16.69
N LYS A 81 17.91 -20.71 16.93
CA LYS A 81 16.45 -20.75 16.98
C LYS A 81 16.02 -21.48 15.72
N GLU A 82 15.23 -22.54 15.86
CA GLU A 82 14.54 -23.12 14.72
C GLU A 82 13.96 -21.94 13.95
N LYS A 83 14.39 -21.77 12.69
CA LYS A 83 13.70 -20.85 11.80
C LYS A 83 12.27 -21.30 11.87
N ILE A 84 11.42 -20.52 12.53
CA ILE A 84 9.99 -20.59 12.30
C ILE A 84 9.91 -20.44 10.80
N GLU A 85 9.57 -21.52 10.09
CA GLU A 85 9.33 -21.44 8.66
C GLU A 85 8.35 -20.28 8.50
N GLU A 86 8.82 -19.17 7.92
CA GLU A 86 7.96 -18.05 7.61
C GLU A 86 6.87 -18.65 6.74
N ARG A 87 5.66 -18.75 7.30
CA ARG A 87 4.54 -19.39 6.63
C ARG A 87 4.31 -18.61 5.34
N GLU A 88 4.76 -19.15 4.21
CA GLU A 88 4.60 -18.48 2.93
C GLU A 88 3.11 -18.47 2.57
N GLY A 89 2.54 -17.27 2.49
CA GLY A 89 1.16 -17.07 2.03
C GLY A 89 0.13 -16.84 3.13
N LEU A 90 -1.13 -17.00 2.75
CA LEU A 90 -2.27 -16.72 3.62
C LEU A 90 -2.57 -17.91 4.55
N PRO A 91 -3.02 -17.65 5.80
CA PRO A 91 -3.40 -18.73 6.70
C PRO A 91 -4.59 -19.52 6.16
N GLU A 92 -4.74 -20.78 6.56
CA GLU A 92 -5.89 -21.59 6.15
C GLU A 92 -7.21 -21.02 6.65
N LEU A 93 -8.27 -21.25 5.86
CA LEU A 93 -9.62 -20.80 6.16
C LEU A 93 -10.33 -21.85 7.01
N LYS A 94 -10.96 -21.39 8.10
CA LYS A 94 -11.80 -22.25 8.93
C LYS A 94 -13.04 -22.69 8.15
N ASP A 95 -13.39 -23.98 8.23
CA ASP A 95 -14.59 -24.55 7.59
C ASP A 95 -14.61 -24.39 6.05
N ALA A 96 -13.45 -24.17 5.43
CA ALA A 96 -13.34 -24.08 3.99
C ALA A 96 -13.39 -25.46 3.32
N VAL A 97 -14.17 -25.54 2.26
CA VAL A 97 -14.29 -26.73 1.41
C VAL A 97 -13.74 -26.39 0.03
N GLN A 98 -12.83 -27.22 -0.47
CA GLN A 98 -12.25 -27.05 -1.79
C GLN A 98 -13.32 -26.97 -2.89
N GLY A 99 -13.14 -26.04 -3.83
CA GLY A 99 -14.09 -25.73 -4.90
C GLY A 99 -15.35 -24.97 -4.47
N LYS A 100 -15.56 -24.72 -3.16
CA LYS A 100 -16.79 -24.09 -2.63
C LYS A 100 -16.55 -22.76 -1.96
N VAL A 101 -15.29 -22.33 -1.78
CA VAL A 101 -15.01 -21.03 -1.19
C VAL A 101 -15.47 -19.93 -2.14
N ILE A 102 -16.33 -19.05 -1.66
CA ILE A 102 -16.73 -17.83 -2.36
C ILE A 102 -16.28 -16.63 -1.52
N THR A 103 -15.50 -15.75 -2.12
CA THR A 103 -15.04 -14.47 -1.54
C THR A 103 -15.52 -13.31 -2.43
N ARG A 104 -15.40 -12.08 -1.93
CA ARG A 104 -15.77 -10.88 -2.71
C ARG A 104 -14.95 -9.66 -2.34
N PHE A 105 -14.78 -8.77 -3.30
CA PHE A 105 -14.30 -7.42 -3.08
C PHE A 105 -15.43 -6.43 -3.37
N PRO A 106 -15.95 -5.75 -2.33
CA PRO A 106 -17.06 -4.82 -2.50
C PRO A 106 -16.63 -3.34 -2.35
N PRO A 107 -15.97 -2.72 -3.35
CA PRO A 107 -15.58 -1.32 -3.27
C PRO A 107 -16.74 -0.38 -3.56
N GLU A 108 -16.76 0.78 -2.89
CA GLU A 108 -17.66 1.88 -3.22
C GLU A 108 -17.09 2.68 -4.42
N PRO A 109 -17.86 2.92 -5.49
CA PRO A 109 -17.41 3.67 -6.67
C PRO A 109 -17.50 5.19 -6.45
N ASN A 110 -16.85 5.68 -5.39
CA ASN A 110 -16.85 7.10 -5.01
C ASN A 110 -15.43 7.72 -5.01
N GLY A 111 -14.43 7.02 -5.53
CA GLY A 111 -13.06 7.53 -5.72
C GLY A 111 -12.14 6.55 -6.42
N TYR A 112 -10.96 7.02 -6.80
CA TYR A 112 -9.95 6.20 -7.47
C TYR A 112 -9.38 5.10 -6.56
N PRO A 113 -9.17 3.88 -7.06
CA PRO A 113 -8.60 2.79 -6.27
C PRO A 113 -7.15 3.08 -5.90
N HIS A 114 -6.70 2.49 -4.80
CA HIS A 114 -5.36 2.73 -4.23
C HIS A 114 -4.81 1.46 -3.58
N ILE A 115 -3.58 1.50 -3.06
CA ILE A 115 -2.90 0.33 -2.52
C ILE A 115 -3.70 -0.42 -1.43
N GLY A 116 -4.46 0.30 -0.59
CA GLY A 116 -5.40 -0.31 0.35
C GLY A 116 -6.50 -1.17 -0.32
N HIS A 117 -7.06 -0.70 -1.44
CA HIS A 117 -8.01 -1.48 -2.26
C HIS A 117 -7.32 -2.70 -2.89
N ALA A 118 -6.08 -2.55 -3.38
CA ALA A 118 -5.30 -3.67 -3.88
C ALA A 118 -5.11 -4.76 -2.82
N LYS A 119 -4.80 -4.41 -1.56
CA LYS A 119 -4.69 -5.38 -0.46
C LYS A 119 -5.97 -6.17 -0.27
N ALA A 120 -7.11 -5.49 -0.19
CA ALA A 120 -8.40 -6.14 -0.01
C ALA A 120 -8.76 -7.07 -1.19
N ALA A 121 -8.58 -6.61 -2.43
CA ALA A 121 -8.90 -7.38 -3.62
C ALA A 121 -7.96 -8.59 -3.79
N ILE A 122 -6.65 -8.40 -3.57
CA ILE A 122 -5.65 -9.48 -3.69
C ILE A 122 -5.90 -10.55 -2.63
N ILE A 123 -6.10 -10.19 -1.35
CA ILE A 123 -6.36 -11.19 -0.30
C ILE A 123 -7.58 -12.04 -0.63
N ASN A 124 -8.69 -11.41 -1.04
CA ASN A 124 -9.90 -12.16 -1.37
C ASN A 124 -9.71 -13.03 -2.63
N SER A 125 -9.04 -12.52 -3.66
CA SER A 125 -8.76 -13.25 -4.90
C SER A 125 -7.82 -14.44 -4.65
N GLU A 126 -6.78 -14.28 -3.83
CA GLU A 126 -5.84 -15.35 -3.51
C GLU A 126 -6.51 -16.44 -2.67
N TYR A 127 -7.40 -16.10 -1.73
CA TYR A 127 -8.20 -17.11 -1.05
C TYR A 127 -9.11 -17.89 -1.99
N ALA A 128 -9.78 -17.23 -2.94
CA ALA A 128 -10.57 -17.94 -3.94
C ALA A 128 -9.68 -18.91 -4.75
N LYS A 129 -8.50 -18.47 -5.22
CA LYS A 129 -7.57 -19.32 -5.97
C LYS A 129 -7.05 -20.50 -5.16
N MET A 130 -6.60 -20.27 -3.93
CA MET A 130 -6.09 -21.32 -3.02
C MET A 130 -7.10 -22.44 -2.80
N TYR A 131 -8.40 -22.10 -2.81
CA TYR A 131 -9.49 -23.04 -2.59
C TYR A 131 -10.30 -23.38 -3.85
N GLY A 132 -9.74 -23.15 -5.06
CA GLY A 132 -10.41 -23.45 -6.33
C GLY A 132 -11.82 -22.86 -6.43
N GLY A 133 -12.05 -21.77 -5.71
CA GLY A 133 -13.33 -21.15 -5.44
C GLY A 133 -13.67 -20.03 -6.40
N LYS A 134 -14.64 -19.20 -6.02
CA LYS A 134 -15.09 -18.05 -6.81
C LYS A 134 -14.78 -16.73 -6.13
N PHE A 135 -14.49 -15.72 -6.94
CA PHE A 135 -14.26 -14.36 -6.49
C PHE A 135 -15.19 -13.37 -7.18
N ILE A 136 -15.96 -12.64 -6.38
CA ILE A 136 -16.97 -11.68 -6.85
C ILE A 136 -16.43 -10.25 -6.75
N LEU A 137 -16.59 -9.46 -7.80
CA LEU A 137 -16.51 -7.99 -7.72
C LEU A 137 -17.93 -7.44 -7.55
N ARG A 138 -18.21 -6.81 -6.42
CA ARG A 138 -19.51 -6.18 -6.18
C ARG A 138 -19.34 -4.68 -5.99
N MET A 139 -19.75 -3.85 -6.93
CA MET A 139 -19.69 -2.41 -6.71
C MET A 139 -20.74 -2.04 -5.67
N ASP A 140 -20.30 -1.56 -4.51
CA ASP A 140 -21.20 -1.13 -3.44
C ASP A 140 -21.68 0.29 -3.72
N ASP A 141 -22.70 0.38 -4.58
CA ASP A 141 -23.22 1.61 -5.15
C ASP A 141 -24.57 2.02 -4.54
N THR A 142 -24.55 2.27 -3.23
CA THR A 142 -25.74 2.59 -2.43
C THR A 142 -25.78 4.05 -1.98
N ASN A 143 -24.92 4.90 -2.54
CA ASN A 143 -24.82 6.32 -2.24
C ASN A 143 -24.77 7.19 -3.52
N PRO A 144 -25.93 7.49 -4.12
CA PRO A 144 -26.05 8.28 -5.36
C PRO A 144 -25.35 9.66 -5.30
N GLU A 145 -25.26 10.27 -4.11
CA GLU A 145 -24.62 11.58 -3.91
C GLU A 145 -23.13 11.56 -4.26
N ALA A 146 -22.43 10.48 -3.90
CA ALA A 146 -20.96 10.40 -3.94
C ALA A 146 -20.41 9.54 -5.08
N GLU A 147 -21.23 8.65 -5.61
CA GLU A 147 -20.80 7.63 -6.56
C GLU A 147 -20.89 8.11 -8.00
N ARG A 148 -19.92 7.72 -8.83
CA ARG A 148 -19.81 8.19 -10.21
C ARG A 148 -19.30 7.07 -11.11
N MET A 149 -19.75 7.09 -12.38
CA MET A 149 -19.32 6.11 -13.39
C MET A 149 -17.81 6.14 -13.65
N GLU A 150 -17.16 7.30 -13.48
CA GLU A 150 -15.70 7.43 -13.60
C GLU A 150 -14.96 6.54 -12.59
N TYR A 151 -15.43 6.48 -11.34
CA TYR A 151 -14.78 5.71 -10.28
C TYR A 151 -15.08 4.22 -10.43
N HIS A 152 -16.31 3.88 -10.84
CA HIS A 152 -16.66 2.52 -11.22
C HIS A 152 -15.68 2.00 -12.29
N ALA A 153 -15.47 2.77 -13.37
CA ALA A 153 -14.54 2.42 -14.43
C ALA A 153 -13.10 2.33 -13.92
N ALA A 154 -12.64 3.31 -13.13
CA ALA A 154 -11.29 3.34 -12.58
C ALA A 154 -10.98 2.14 -11.68
N ILE A 155 -11.93 1.71 -10.84
CA ILE A 155 -11.81 0.50 -10.01
C ILE A 155 -11.63 -0.73 -10.91
N LYS A 156 -12.49 -0.91 -11.90
CA LYS A 156 -12.41 -2.06 -12.81
C LYS A 156 -11.07 -2.11 -13.55
N VAL A 157 -10.67 -1.01 -14.17
CA VAL A 157 -9.39 -0.89 -14.90
C VAL A 157 -8.21 -1.14 -13.96
N GLY A 158 -8.23 -0.58 -12.75
CA GLY A 158 -7.16 -0.76 -11.78
C GLY A 158 -7.01 -2.21 -11.31
N LEU A 159 -8.12 -2.93 -11.11
CA LEU A 159 -8.07 -4.34 -10.71
C LEU A 159 -7.70 -5.27 -11.88
N GLU A 160 -8.15 -4.96 -13.10
CA GLU A 160 -7.73 -5.65 -14.32
C GLU A 160 -6.23 -5.50 -14.55
N TRP A 161 -5.69 -4.28 -14.34
CA TRP A 161 -4.26 -4.01 -14.37
C TRP A 161 -3.47 -4.82 -13.32
N LEU A 162 -4.05 -5.07 -12.14
CA LEU A 162 -3.47 -5.98 -11.14
C LEU A 162 -3.52 -7.46 -11.56
N GLY A 163 -4.10 -7.80 -12.72
CA GLY A 163 -4.29 -9.17 -13.18
C GLY A 163 -5.32 -9.95 -12.36
N ILE A 164 -6.25 -9.25 -11.71
CA ILE A 164 -7.31 -9.88 -10.91
C ILE A 164 -8.46 -10.24 -11.83
N LYS A 165 -8.83 -11.52 -11.82
CA LYS A 165 -9.98 -12.06 -12.55
C LYS A 165 -11.13 -12.30 -11.57
N PHE A 166 -12.34 -12.03 -12.01
CA PHE A 166 -13.57 -12.20 -11.24
C PHE A 166 -14.46 -13.23 -11.95
N ASP A 167 -15.14 -14.05 -11.17
CA ASP A 167 -16.13 -15.01 -11.68
C ASP A 167 -17.50 -14.37 -11.87
N GLN A 168 -17.76 -13.27 -11.16
CA GLN A 168 -19.00 -12.51 -11.23
C GLN A 168 -18.72 -11.03 -10.95
N VAL A 169 -19.43 -10.17 -11.68
CA VAL A 169 -19.48 -8.73 -11.45
C VAL A 169 -20.94 -8.34 -11.21
N LYS A 170 -21.21 -7.57 -10.16
CA LYS A 170 -22.55 -7.17 -9.72
C LYS A 170 -22.52 -5.75 -9.16
N ASN A 171 -23.64 -5.03 -9.21
CA ASN A 171 -23.83 -3.81 -8.43
C ASN A 171 -24.80 -4.08 -7.28
N THR A 172 -24.56 -3.50 -6.12
CA THR A 172 -25.54 -3.57 -5.01
C THR A 172 -26.88 -2.95 -5.43
N SER A 173 -26.87 -1.94 -6.30
CA SER A 173 -28.09 -1.32 -6.85
C SER A 173 -28.94 -2.26 -7.73
N ASP A 174 -28.42 -3.44 -8.10
CA ASP A 174 -29.20 -4.45 -8.82
C ASP A 174 -30.25 -5.14 -7.91
N ASP A 175 -30.06 -5.14 -6.58
CA ASP A 175 -30.90 -5.84 -5.59
C ASP A 175 -31.81 -4.90 -4.77
N MET A 176 -32.08 -3.70 -5.28
CA MET A 176 -32.88 -2.70 -4.55
C MET A 176 -34.27 -3.20 -4.13
N GLU A 177 -34.94 -3.98 -4.99
CA GLU A 177 -36.25 -4.58 -4.64
C GLU A 177 -36.13 -5.55 -3.46
N LEU A 178 -35.04 -6.33 -3.41
CA LEU A 178 -34.78 -7.26 -2.31
C LEU A 178 -34.55 -6.51 -1.00
N PHE A 179 -33.83 -5.38 -1.02
CA PHE A 179 -33.65 -4.57 0.18
C PHE A 179 -34.97 -3.99 0.68
N TYR A 180 -35.90 -3.64 -0.21
CA TYR A 180 -37.22 -3.16 0.18
C TYR A 180 -38.04 -4.28 0.81
N GLU A 181 -38.06 -5.46 0.17
CA GLU A 181 -38.72 -6.66 0.69
C GLU A 181 -38.21 -6.99 2.10
N LYS A 182 -36.88 -7.08 2.28
CA LYS A 182 -36.27 -7.38 3.58
C LYS A 182 -36.46 -6.27 4.61
N GLY A 183 -36.50 -5.01 4.17
CA GLY A 183 -36.82 -3.88 5.03
C GLY A 183 -38.25 -3.97 5.59
N ILE A 184 -39.21 -4.28 4.73
CA ILE A 184 -40.63 -4.47 5.09
C ILE A 184 -40.80 -5.72 5.97
N GLU A 185 -40.10 -6.82 5.66
CA GLU A 185 -40.10 -8.03 6.48
C GLU A 185 -39.64 -7.74 7.92
N LEU A 186 -38.56 -6.98 8.09
CA LEU A 186 -38.09 -6.55 9.41
C LEU A 186 -39.09 -5.63 10.13
N ILE A 187 -39.78 -4.75 9.41
CA ILE A 187 -40.83 -3.90 9.99
C ILE A 187 -42.00 -4.76 10.49
N ASN A 188 -42.50 -5.66 9.64
CA ASN A 188 -43.66 -6.51 9.93
C ASN A 188 -43.38 -7.56 11.03
N SER A 189 -42.13 -8.00 11.17
CA SER A 189 -41.70 -8.87 12.27
C SER A 189 -41.37 -8.11 13.57
N GLY A 190 -41.52 -6.78 13.58
CA GLY A 190 -41.21 -5.95 14.75
C GLY A 190 -39.72 -5.94 15.08
N LYS A 191 -38.84 -6.13 14.09
CA LYS A 191 -37.37 -6.06 14.19
C LYS A 191 -36.77 -4.79 13.60
N ALA A 192 -37.58 -3.98 12.91
CA ALA A 192 -37.25 -2.62 12.50
C ALA A 192 -38.43 -1.66 12.77
N TYR A 193 -38.18 -0.36 12.63
CA TYR A 193 -39.19 0.69 12.73
C TYR A 193 -38.80 1.93 11.92
N VAL A 194 -39.79 2.72 11.52
CA VAL A 194 -39.58 4.00 10.85
C VAL A 194 -39.41 5.10 11.89
N CYS A 195 -38.27 5.78 11.87
CA CYS A 195 -37.92 6.85 12.77
C CYS A 195 -38.00 8.20 12.05
N THR A 196 -38.77 9.12 12.62
CA THR A 196 -38.91 10.51 12.12
C THR A 196 -38.24 11.53 13.05
N CYS A 197 -37.35 11.06 13.93
CA CYS A 197 -36.58 11.94 14.80
C CYS A 197 -35.52 12.68 13.98
N LYS A 198 -35.19 13.91 14.41
CA LYS A 198 -34.08 14.66 13.80
C LYS A 198 -32.75 13.94 14.04
N ARG A 199 -31.79 14.17 13.15
CA ARG A 199 -30.45 13.55 13.22
C ARG A 199 -29.74 13.84 14.53
N GLU A 200 -29.86 15.06 15.04
CA GLU A 200 -29.27 15.49 16.31
C GLU A 200 -29.86 14.70 17.50
N ASP A 201 -31.17 14.50 17.50
CA ASP A 201 -31.88 13.74 18.53
C ASP A 201 -31.50 12.26 18.47
N ILE A 202 -31.39 11.67 17.28
CA ILE A 202 -30.92 10.29 17.10
C ILE A 202 -29.51 10.15 17.68
N SER A 203 -28.59 11.05 17.32
CA SER A 203 -27.22 11.04 17.82
C SER A 203 -27.15 11.18 19.34
N LYS A 204 -27.91 12.13 19.91
CA LYS A 204 -28.04 12.33 21.35
C LYS A 204 -28.57 11.08 22.04
N ASN A 205 -29.67 10.52 21.56
CA ASN A 205 -30.31 9.32 22.11
C ASN A 205 -29.37 8.10 22.08
N ARG A 206 -28.61 7.90 20.99
CA ARG A 206 -27.60 6.83 20.88
C ARG A 206 -26.44 7.01 21.86
N ARG A 207 -26.00 8.25 22.12
CA ARG A 207 -25.00 8.55 23.15
C ARG A 207 -25.53 8.32 24.56
N GLU A 208 -26.77 8.74 24.82
CA GLU A 208 -27.44 8.59 26.11
C GLU A 208 -28.03 7.18 26.34
N ARG A 209 -27.90 6.26 25.37
CA ARG A 209 -28.45 4.90 25.42
C ARG A 209 -29.98 4.87 25.66
N LYS A 210 -30.71 5.83 25.09
CA LYS A 210 -32.18 6.00 25.23
C LYS A 210 -32.90 5.71 23.92
N ALA A 211 -33.89 4.82 23.95
CA ALA A 211 -34.75 4.57 22.80
C ALA A 211 -35.66 5.78 22.52
N CYS A 212 -35.92 6.08 21.24
CA CYS A 212 -36.85 7.14 20.86
C CYS A 212 -38.30 6.64 20.86
N LYS A 213 -39.28 7.55 20.99
CA LYS A 213 -40.72 7.20 20.97
C LYS A 213 -41.14 6.40 19.73
N CYS A 214 -40.55 6.69 18.56
CA CYS A 214 -40.82 5.95 17.32
C CYS A 214 -40.56 4.44 17.42
N SER A 215 -39.68 4.01 18.33
CA SER A 215 -39.42 2.59 18.57
C SER A 215 -40.60 1.88 19.27
N MET A 216 -41.52 2.61 19.88
CA MET A 216 -42.69 2.00 20.56
C MET A 216 -43.95 2.02 19.69
N GLU A 217 -43.86 2.53 18.46
CA GLU A 217 -44.97 2.56 17.51
C GLU A 217 -45.32 1.14 17.03
N ASP A 218 -46.61 0.92 16.77
CA ASP A 218 -47.13 -0.35 16.26
C ASP A 218 -46.79 -0.59 14.78
N ILE A 219 -47.05 -1.81 14.32
CA ILE A 219 -46.77 -2.23 12.94
C ILE A 219 -47.58 -1.38 11.94
N GLU A 220 -48.85 -1.08 12.24
CA GLU A 220 -49.71 -0.29 11.36
C GLU A 220 -49.14 1.12 11.12
N LYS A 221 -48.67 1.78 12.17
CA LYS A 221 -48.03 3.09 12.08
C LYS A 221 -46.72 3.04 11.30
N ASN A 222 -45.92 2.00 11.51
CA ASN A 222 -44.67 1.82 10.77
C ASN A 222 -44.93 1.63 9.27
N ASN A 223 -45.91 0.81 8.89
CA ASN A 223 -46.30 0.60 7.49
C ASN A 223 -46.83 1.90 6.85
N LYS A 224 -47.70 2.66 7.54
CA LYS A 224 -48.13 3.99 7.09
C LYS A 224 -46.98 4.99 6.92
N ASN A 225 -45.91 4.85 7.71
CA ASN A 225 -44.74 5.72 7.58
C ASN A 225 -43.81 5.23 6.46
N TRP A 226 -43.72 3.94 6.19
CA TRP A 226 -43.03 3.38 5.02
C TRP A 226 -43.63 3.90 3.71
N GLU A 227 -44.96 3.83 3.54
CA GLU A 227 -45.66 4.40 2.36
C GLU A 227 -45.36 5.89 2.15
N LYS A 228 -45.17 6.64 3.25
CA LYS A 228 -44.76 8.03 3.19
C LYS A 228 -43.29 8.19 2.83
N MET A 229 -42.40 7.28 3.21
CA MET A 229 -41.00 7.33 2.76
C MET A 229 -40.91 7.19 1.24
N GLU A 230 -41.79 6.39 0.63
CA GLU A 230 -41.85 6.21 -0.82
C GLU A 230 -42.36 7.48 -1.53
N ASN A 231 -43.33 8.21 -0.96
CA ASN A 231 -44.07 9.22 -1.74
C ASN A 231 -44.15 10.63 -1.15
N LYS A 232 -43.81 10.84 0.15
CA LYS A 232 -44.15 12.09 0.86
C LYS A 232 -43.00 12.70 1.67
N PHE A 233 -42.25 11.89 2.40
CA PHE A 233 -41.14 12.38 3.21
C PHE A 233 -40.00 12.88 2.30
N LYS A 234 -39.32 13.91 2.78
CA LYS A 234 -38.10 14.45 2.16
C LYS A 234 -36.84 13.79 2.74
N PRO A 235 -35.69 13.90 2.05
CA PRO A 235 -34.42 13.44 2.59
C PRO A 235 -34.17 13.97 4.01
N GLY A 236 -33.85 13.07 4.94
CA GLY A 236 -33.62 13.39 6.36
C GLY A 236 -34.87 13.46 7.25
N GLU A 237 -36.09 13.40 6.71
CA GLU A 237 -37.32 13.42 7.52
C GLU A 237 -37.69 12.05 8.11
N ALA A 238 -37.27 10.96 7.46
CA ALA A 238 -37.54 9.60 7.91
C ALA A 238 -36.42 8.63 7.50
N ILE A 239 -36.18 7.64 8.36
CA ILE A 239 -35.25 6.53 8.13
C ILE A 239 -35.83 5.24 8.72
N VAL A 240 -35.49 4.08 8.15
CA VAL A 240 -35.74 2.79 8.81
C VAL A 240 -34.56 2.46 9.71
N ARG A 241 -34.85 2.10 10.96
CA ARG A 241 -33.85 1.70 11.95
C ARG A 241 -34.09 0.26 12.38
N PHE A 242 -33.00 -0.49 12.52
CA PHE A 242 -33.03 -1.80 13.16
C PHE A 242 -33.36 -1.63 14.65
N ARG A 243 -34.09 -2.59 15.21
CA ARG A 243 -34.31 -2.68 16.67
C ARG A 243 -33.17 -3.50 17.24
N GLY A 244 -32.08 -2.82 17.52
CA GLY A 244 -30.92 -3.43 18.15
C GLY A 244 -31.04 -3.34 19.67
N ASP A 245 -29.90 -3.14 20.32
CA ASP A 245 -29.85 -2.93 21.76
C ASP A 245 -29.30 -1.52 22.08
N MET A 246 -30.18 -0.64 22.53
CA MET A 246 -29.83 0.71 22.94
C MET A 246 -28.89 0.75 24.15
N LYS A 247 -28.83 -0.31 24.96
CA LYS A 247 -27.95 -0.43 26.12
C LYS A 247 -26.58 -1.03 25.79
N ALA A 248 -26.40 -1.62 24.60
CA ALA A 248 -25.18 -2.29 24.20
C ALA A 248 -23.94 -1.40 24.33
N ASP A 249 -22.83 -1.98 24.75
CA ASP A 249 -21.54 -1.29 24.78
C ASP A 249 -21.03 -1.02 23.36
N ASN A 250 -21.24 -1.97 22.44
CA ASN A 250 -21.03 -1.75 21.02
C ASN A 250 -22.07 -0.75 20.47
N ALA A 251 -21.64 0.50 20.24
CA ALA A 251 -22.52 1.57 19.76
C ALA A 251 -23.13 1.32 18.37
N VAL A 252 -22.57 0.38 17.59
CA VAL A 252 -23.11 -0.05 16.30
C VAL A 252 -24.48 -0.73 16.49
N MET A 253 -24.69 -1.43 17.60
CA MET A 253 -25.96 -2.11 17.91
C MET A 253 -27.08 -1.19 18.37
N ARG A 254 -26.79 0.10 18.64
CA ARG A 254 -27.78 1.05 19.18
C ARG A 254 -28.67 1.60 18.06
N ASP A 255 -29.68 0.81 17.72
CA ASP A 255 -30.69 1.06 16.67
C ASP A 255 -30.09 1.71 15.41
N PRO A 256 -29.19 1.02 14.70
CA PRO A 256 -28.55 1.54 13.50
C PRO A 256 -29.55 1.77 12.36
N VAL A 257 -29.16 2.59 11.40
CA VAL A 257 -29.96 2.89 10.20
C VAL A 257 -29.85 1.73 9.22
N LEU A 258 -30.98 1.29 8.67
CA LEU A 258 -31.06 0.28 7.61
C LEU A 258 -31.34 0.90 6.26
N LEU A 259 -32.27 1.86 6.18
CA LEU A 259 -32.70 2.50 4.93
C LEU A 259 -32.89 4.00 5.16
N ARG A 260 -32.52 4.82 4.16
CA ARG A 260 -32.60 6.30 4.21
C ARG A 260 -33.09 6.87 2.89
N ILE A 261 -33.76 8.03 2.93
CA ILE A 261 -34.21 8.72 1.72
C ILE A 261 -33.06 9.55 1.15
N ILE A 262 -32.77 9.38 -0.15
CA ILE A 262 -31.86 10.19 -0.95
C ILE A 262 -32.55 10.44 -2.30
N ASP A 263 -32.86 11.71 -2.58
CA ASP A 263 -33.51 12.12 -3.83
C ASP A 263 -32.44 12.62 -4.83
N GLU A 264 -31.42 11.80 -5.07
CA GLU A 264 -30.34 12.07 -6.01
C GLU A 264 -30.30 11.00 -7.09
N LYS A 265 -29.95 11.41 -8.30
CA LYS A 265 -29.91 10.52 -9.46
C LYS A 265 -28.76 9.52 -9.32
N HIS A 266 -29.06 8.22 -9.34
CA HIS A 266 -28.04 7.19 -9.34
C HIS A 266 -27.40 7.03 -10.73
N TYR A 267 -26.09 6.76 -10.78
CA TYR A 267 -25.34 6.75 -12.03
C TYR A 267 -25.67 5.55 -12.95
N THR A 268 -26.28 4.48 -12.43
CA THR A 268 -26.75 3.30 -13.20
C THR A 268 -28.27 3.24 -13.34
N VAL A 269 -29.00 3.25 -12.23
CA VAL A 269 -30.47 3.06 -12.16
C VAL A 269 -31.28 4.36 -12.24
N GLY A 270 -30.61 5.52 -12.40
CA GLY A 270 -31.26 6.82 -12.52
C GLY A 270 -32.10 7.17 -11.29
N ASP A 271 -33.33 7.61 -11.52
CA ASP A 271 -34.27 8.09 -10.48
C ASP A 271 -35.26 7.00 -10.03
N LYS A 272 -35.00 5.72 -10.35
CA LYS A 272 -35.91 4.60 -10.06
C LYS A 272 -36.13 4.40 -8.55
N TYR A 273 -35.11 4.66 -7.75
CA TYR A 273 -35.12 4.43 -6.31
C TYR A 273 -34.74 5.69 -5.55
N ARG A 274 -35.42 5.90 -4.42
CA ARG A 274 -35.14 7.02 -3.51
C ARG A 274 -34.87 6.58 -2.07
N ILE A 275 -35.20 5.35 -1.71
CA ILE A 275 -34.90 4.78 -0.39
C ILE A 275 -33.67 3.89 -0.60
N TRP A 276 -32.56 4.22 0.04
CA TRP A 276 -31.27 3.55 -0.17
C TRP A 276 -30.83 2.81 1.09
N PRO A 277 -30.34 1.56 0.97
CA PRO A 277 -29.87 0.80 2.11
C PRO A 277 -28.60 1.43 2.70
N SER A 278 -28.37 1.18 3.98
CA SER A 278 -27.07 1.40 4.60
C SER A 278 -26.12 0.28 4.23
N TYR A 279 -24.81 0.57 4.32
CA TYR A 279 -23.75 -0.41 4.14
C TYR A 279 -24.01 -1.70 4.94
N ASP A 280 -24.33 -1.57 6.24
CA ASP A 280 -24.49 -2.73 7.12
C ASP A 280 -25.67 -3.62 6.69
N PHE A 281 -26.74 -3.01 6.18
CA PHE A 281 -27.94 -3.73 5.74
C PHE A 281 -27.71 -4.42 4.39
N ALA A 282 -27.19 -3.68 3.41
CA ALA A 282 -26.93 -4.20 2.07
C ALA A 282 -25.92 -5.35 2.13
N VAL A 283 -24.77 -5.14 2.78
CA VAL A 283 -23.70 -6.14 2.82
C VAL A 283 -24.11 -7.41 3.57
N ALA A 284 -24.96 -7.31 4.60
CA ALA A 284 -25.47 -8.48 5.30
C ALA A 284 -26.26 -9.39 4.33
N ILE A 285 -27.28 -8.82 3.68
CA ILE A 285 -28.16 -9.55 2.76
C ILE A 285 -27.36 -10.08 1.56
N GLU A 286 -26.56 -9.22 0.94
CA GLU A 286 -25.80 -9.55 -0.27
C GLU A 286 -24.77 -10.66 -0.03
N ASP A 287 -23.97 -10.60 1.04
CA ASP A 287 -23.02 -11.67 1.36
C ASP A 287 -23.74 -13.01 1.62
N SER A 288 -25.00 -12.98 2.08
CA SER A 288 -25.82 -14.17 2.27
C SER A 288 -26.27 -14.78 0.94
N ILE A 289 -26.95 -14.00 0.09
CA ILE A 289 -27.58 -14.45 -1.16
C ILE A 289 -26.57 -14.76 -2.26
N ASP A 290 -25.46 -14.03 -2.32
CA ASP A 290 -24.38 -14.25 -3.31
C ASP A 290 -23.58 -15.52 -2.96
N GLY A 291 -23.92 -16.21 -1.87
CA GLY A 291 -23.25 -17.43 -1.44
C GLY A 291 -21.85 -17.19 -0.87
N VAL A 292 -21.47 -15.94 -0.55
CA VAL A 292 -20.16 -15.62 0.04
C VAL A 292 -19.95 -16.47 1.28
N THR A 293 -18.89 -17.29 1.26
CA THR A 293 -18.54 -18.16 2.39
C THR A 293 -17.65 -17.43 3.39
N HIS A 294 -16.74 -16.59 2.89
CA HIS A 294 -15.72 -15.90 3.65
C HIS A 294 -15.66 -14.43 3.22
N ALA A 295 -16.21 -13.56 4.06
CA ALA A 295 -16.26 -12.12 3.85
C ALA A 295 -15.07 -11.45 4.54
N PHE A 296 -14.01 -11.15 3.79
CA PHE A 296 -12.86 -10.41 4.32
C PHE A 296 -13.05 -8.90 4.20
N ARG A 297 -12.75 -8.17 5.28
CA ARG A 297 -12.84 -6.70 5.35
C ARG A 297 -11.66 -6.12 6.14
N SER A 298 -11.52 -4.80 6.08
CA SER A 298 -10.57 -4.13 6.95
C SER A 298 -11.06 -4.11 8.40
N LYS A 299 -10.14 -4.00 9.36
CA LYS A 299 -10.39 -4.08 10.81
C LYS A 299 -11.42 -3.08 11.32
N GLU A 300 -11.58 -1.93 10.67
CA GLU A 300 -12.55 -0.89 11.05
C GLU A 300 -14.00 -1.40 11.04
N PHE A 301 -14.27 -2.49 10.31
CA PHE A 301 -15.57 -3.14 10.24
C PHE A 301 -15.76 -4.28 11.25
N GLU A 302 -14.78 -4.57 12.11
CA GLU A 302 -14.83 -5.71 13.04
C GLU A 302 -16.02 -5.62 14.00
N LEU A 303 -16.29 -4.44 14.55
CA LEU A 303 -17.45 -4.22 15.43
C LEU A 303 -18.80 -4.35 14.72
N ARG A 304 -18.83 -4.25 13.38
CA ARG A 304 -20.06 -4.42 12.58
C ARG A 304 -20.42 -5.88 12.36
N LYS A 305 -19.50 -6.82 12.65
CA LYS A 305 -19.78 -8.26 12.60
C LYS A 305 -21.04 -8.60 13.40
N GLU A 306 -21.12 -8.10 14.63
CA GLU A 306 -22.24 -8.34 15.54
C GLU A 306 -23.57 -7.85 14.94
N LEU A 307 -23.58 -6.66 14.34
CA LEU A 307 -24.77 -6.11 13.69
C LEU A 307 -25.18 -6.92 12.46
N ILE A 308 -24.22 -7.29 11.61
CA ILE A 308 -24.48 -8.10 10.42
C ILE A 308 -25.08 -9.45 10.81
N ASP A 309 -24.51 -10.11 11.82
CA ASP A 309 -25.03 -11.39 12.32
C ASP A 309 -26.45 -11.23 12.88
N ALA A 310 -26.75 -10.13 13.59
CA ALA A 310 -28.07 -9.85 14.14
C ALA A 310 -29.12 -9.53 13.07
N ILE A 311 -28.74 -8.81 11.99
CA ILE A 311 -29.63 -8.57 10.84
C ILE A 311 -29.95 -9.90 10.15
N LEU A 312 -28.94 -10.76 9.95
CA LEU A 312 -29.12 -12.07 9.33
C LEU A 312 -29.98 -13.01 10.18
N ASP A 313 -29.82 -13.01 11.51
CA ASP A 313 -30.70 -13.76 12.41
C ASP A 313 -32.15 -13.28 12.34
N ALA A 314 -32.36 -11.96 12.26
CA ALA A 314 -33.69 -11.39 12.19
C ALA A 314 -34.42 -11.71 10.88
N LEU A 315 -33.67 -12.06 9.82
CA LEU A 315 -34.17 -12.43 8.50
C LEU A 315 -34.11 -13.95 8.23
N ASP A 316 -33.67 -14.75 9.22
CA ASP A 316 -33.41 -16.20 9.08
C ASP A 316 -32.50 -16.54 7.87
N MET A 317 -31.43 -15.76 7.70
CA MET A 317 -30.51 -15.85 6.56
C MET A 317 -29.15 -16.46 6.95
N ARG A 318 -28.50 -17.10 5.98
CA ARG A 318 -27.18 -17.72 6.16
C ARG A 318 -26.11 -16.68 6.51
N LYS A 319 -25.22 -17.02 7.44
CA LYS A 319 -24.09 -16.17 7.84
C LYS A 319 -22.78 -16.59 7.15
N PRO A 320 -22.10 -15.67 6.44
CA PRO A 320 -20.72 -15.90 6.00
C PRO A 320 -19.76 -15.91 7.20
N GLN A 321 -18.66 -16.64 7.11
CA GLN A 321 -17.51 -16.42 8.00
C GLN A 321 -16.93 -15.03 7.71
N GLN A 322 -16.56 -14.27 8.74
CA GLN A 322 -16.03 -12.91 8.58
C GLN A 322 -14.57 -12.86 9.04
N GLY A 323 -13.70 -12.32 8.17
CA GLY A 323 -12.27 -12.15 8.44
C GLY A 323 -11.85 -10.69 8.38
N PHE A 324 -10.89 -10.29 9.20
CA PHE A 324 -10.47 -8.89 9.31
C PHE A 324 -8.95 -8.73 9.18
N PHE A 325 -8.52 -7.73 8.43
CA PHE A 325 -7.11 -7.37 8.23
C PHE A 325 -6.87 -5.87 8.37
N SER A 326 -5.65 -5.46 8.67
CA SER A 326 -5.26 -4.05 8.77
C SER A 326 -5.26 -3.37 7.41
N ARG A 327 -5.62 -2.08 7.37
CA ARG A 327 -5.45 -1.27 6.16
C ARG A 327 -3.98 -1.17 5.77
N LEU A 328 -3.73 -1.04 4.47
CA LEU A 328 -2.40 -0.79 3.93
C LEU A 328 -2.26 0.67 3.55
N GLU A 329 -1.31 1.32 4.21
CA GLU A 329 -0.92 2.69 4.00
C GLU A 329 0.62 2.76 4.04
N PHE A 330 1.21 3.62 3.21
CA PHE A 330 2.64 3.87 3.25
C PHE A 330 2.94 5.09 4.12
N LYS A 331 4.07 5.05 4.82
CA LYS A 331 4.53 6.20 5.61
C LYS A 331 4.70 7.42 4.70
N GLY A 332 4.04 8.52 5.03
CA GLY A 332 4.14 9.79 4.29
C GLY A 332 3.39 9.82 2.95
N MET A 333 2.57 8.81 2.63
CA MET A 333 1.77 8.75 1.40
C MET A 333 0.30 8.41 1.74
N PRO A 334 -0.58 9.42 1.87
CA PRO A 334 -1.95 9.20 2.30
C PRO A 334 -2.79 8.51 1.22
N ILE A 335 -3.78 7.72 1.65
CA ILE A 335 -4.84 7.15 0.80
C ILE A 335 -6.19 7.86 1.01
N SER A 336 -6.30 8.68 2.06
CA SER A 336 -7.56 9.33 2.44
C SER A 336 -7.92 10.45 1.47
N LYS A 337 -9.12 10.38 0.89
CA LYS A 337 -9.66 11.43 0.00
C LYS A 337 -9.73 12.80 0.68
N ARG A 338 -9.97 12.83 1.99
CA ARG A 338 -10.00 14.09 2.77
C ARG A 338 -8.63 14.77 2.83
N ILE A 339 -7.55 14.04 2.56
CA ILE A 339 -6.18 14.57 2.47
C ILE A 339 -5.80 14.83 1.01
N ILE A 340 -6.08 13.87 0.11
CA ILE A 340 -5.67 13.97 -1.31
C ILE A 340 -6.44 15.08 -2.04
N LYS A 341 -7.75 15.22 -1.82
CA LYS A 341 -8.58 16.17 -2.56
C LYS A 341 -8.12 17.62 -2.35
N PRO A 342 -7.87 18.10 -1.11
CA PRO A 342 -7.28 19.43 -0.90
C PRO A 342 -5.93 19.62 -1.62
N LEU A 343 -5.05 18.61 -1.64
CA LEU A 343 -3.76 18.73 -2.33
C LEU A 343 -3.92 18.93 -3.85
N ILE A 344 -4.93 18.32 -4.45
CA ILE A 344 -5.26 18.52 -5.87
C ILE A 344 -5.88 19.91 -6.09
N GLU A 345 -6.82 20.33 -5.24
CA GLU A 345 -7.47 21.64 -5.31
C GLU A 345 -6.47 22.80 -5.12
N GLU A 346 -5.47 22.61 -4.27
CA GLU A 346 -4.36 23.54 -4.03
C GLU A 346 -3.25 23.45 -5.10
N GLY A 347 -3.34 22.51 -6.06
CA GLY A 347 -2.33 22.32 -7.10
C GLY A 347 -1.01 21.72 -6.63
N LYS A 348 -0.92 21.23 -5.38
CA LYS A 348 0.27 20.55 -4.82
C LYS A 348 0.50 19.19 -5.45
N VAL A 349 -0.57 18.53 -5.89
CA VAL A 349 -0.58 17.25 -6.59
C VAL A 349 -1.38 17.42 -7.88
N SER A 350 -0.85 16.92 -8.99
CA SER A 350 -1.41 17.20 -10.32
C SER A 350 -2.80 16.60 -10.51
N TRP A 351 -2.95 15.30 -10.23
CA TRP A 351 -4.22 14.59 -10.24
C TRP A 351 -4.07 13.23 -9.52
N TYR A 352 -5.08 12.37 -9.57
CA TYR A 352 -5.05 11.05 -8.94
C TYR A 352 -4.05 10.08 -9.57
N ASP A 353 -3.48 10.36 -10.73
CA ASP A 353 -2.40 9.59 -11.35
C ASP A 353 -1.00 10.15 -11.05
N ASP A 354 -0.90 11.19 -10.22
CA ASP A 354 0.39 11.78 -9.83
C ASP A 354 1.30 10.71 -9.18
N PRO A 355 2.53 10.47 -9.68
CA PRO A 355 3.43 9.39 -9.22
C PRO A 355 3.79 9.42 -7.72
N ARG A 356 3.49 10.50 -7.00
CA ARG A 356 3.68 10.60 -5.55
C ARG A 356 2.52 9.98 -4.75
N LEU A 357 1.39 9.69 -5.39
CA LEU A 357 0.23 9.09 -4.74
C LEU A 357 0.29 7.55 -4.76
N PRO A 358 -0.31 6.88 -3.75
CA PRO A 358 -0.45 5.43 -3.72
C PRO A 358 -1.74 4.93 -4.41
N THR A 359 -2.32 5.69 -5.35
CA THR A 359 -3.43 5.22 -6.19
C THR A 359 -2.93 4.18 -7.20
N LEU A 360 -3.80 3.30 -7.69
CA LEU A 360 -3.35 2.27 -8.64
C LEU A 360 -2.85 2.88 -9.95
N GLU A 361 -3.50 3.94 -10.43
CA GLU A 361 -3.07 4.66 -11.63
C GLU A 361 -1.72 5.36 -11.43
N ALA A 362 -1.49 6.00 -10.29
CA ALA A 362 -0.19 6.61 -9.98
C ALA A 362 0.92 5.58 -9.87
N LEU A 363 0.67 4.44 -9.21
CA LEU A 363 1.65 3.36 -9.09
C LEU A 363 1.99 2.78 -10.48
N ARG A 364 0.98 2.60 -11.33
CA ARG A 364 1.16 2.20 -12.73
C ARG A 364 2.00 3.22 -13.50
N ARG A 365 1.64 4.51 -13.42
CA ARG A 365 2.35 5.60 -14.10
C ARG A 365 3.79 5.76 -13.60
N ARG A 366 4.05 5.54 -12.31
CA ARG A 366 5.39 5.52 -11.70
C ARG A 366 6.25 4.37 -12.20
N GLY A 367 5.66 3.29 -12.72
CA GLY A 367 6.39 2.09 -13.18
C GLY A 367 6.46 0.95 -12.16
N ILE A 368 5.54 0.92 -11.20
CA ILE A 368 5.39 -0.23 -10.30
C ILE A 368 4.64 -1.34 -11.04
N LYS A 369 5.17 -2.56 -11.02
CA LYS A 369 4.56 -3.74 -11.64
C LYS A 369 3.45 -4.34 -10.76
N PRO A 370 2.35 -4.83 -11.33
CA PRO A 370 1.27 -5.44 -10.56
C PRO A 370 1.72 -6.70 -9.77
N GLU A 371 2.69 -7.45 -10.30
CA GLU A 371 3.30 -8.60 -9.65
C GLU A 371 4.07 -8.20 -8.38
N ALA A 372 4.72 -7.03 -8.40
CA ALA A 372 5.41 -6.47 -7.24
C ALA A 372 4.41 -6.12 -6.12
N ILE A 373 3.30 -5.47 -6.48
CA ILE A 373 2.21 -5.16 -5.54
C ILE A 373 1.64 -6.44 -4.93
N ARG A 374 1.40 -7.48 -5.75
CA ARG A 374 0.90 -8.78 -5.29
C ARG A 374 1.87 -9.45 -4.31
N LYS A 375 3.15 -9.59 -4.68
CA LYS A 375 4.16 -10.19 -3.78
C LYS A 375 4.32 -9.40 -2.49
N PHE A 376 4.34 -8.07 -2.57
CA PHE A 376 4.41 -7.20 -1.41
C PHE A 376 3.20 -7.44 -0.48
N ILE A 377 1.97 -7.39 -0.98
CA ILE A 377 0.76 -7.64 -0.17
C ILE A 377 0.77 -9.02 0.46
N MET A 378 1.17 -10.06 -0.27
CA MET A 378 1.23 -11.43 0.25
C MET A 378 2.28 -11.56 1.36
N SER A 379 3.39 -10.82 1.26
CA SER A 379 4.43 -10.78 2.31
C SER A 379 3.97 -10.13 3.62
N LEU A 380 2.95 -9.25 3.58
CA LEU A 380 2.37 -8.65 4.79
C LEU A 380 1.48 -9.60 5.59
N GLY A 381 1.02 -10.70 4.96
CA GLY A 381 0.11 -11.67 5.55
C GLY A 381 -1.24 -11.10 6.01
N LEU A 382 -2.00 -11.93 6.74
CA LEU A 382 -3.29 -11.57 7.31
C LEU A 382 -3.13 -11.14 8.78
N THR A 383 -2.75 -9.88 9.00
CA THR A 383 -2.63 -9.28 10.34
C THR A 383 -3.68 -8.21 10.61
N LYS A 384 -4.10 -8.06 11.88
CA LYS A 384 -4.93 -6.95 12.37
C LYS A 384 -4.09 -5.79 12.95
N ALA A 385 -2.77 -5.92 12.97
CA ALA A 385 -1.87 -4.85 13.42
C ALA A 385 -1.70 -3.82 12.29
N ASN A 386 -1.88 -2.55 12.63
CA ASN A 386 -1.60 -1.46 11.70
C ASN A 386 -0.08 -1.23 11.69
N THR A 387 0.53 -1.41 10.53
CA THR A 387 1.95 -1.11 10.32
C THR A 387 2.04 -0.21 9.10
N LEU A 388 2.61 0.99 9.27
CA LEU A 388 2.94 1.87 8.16
C LEU A 388 4.19 1.33 7.48
N ALA A 389 4.03 0.76 6.29
CA ALA A 389 5.16 0.28 5.52
C ALA A 389 5.93 1.46 4.93
N PRO A 390 7.27 1.45 4.90
CA PRO A 390 8.02 2.36 4.04
C PRO A 390 7.75 2.00 2.57
N PHE A 391 7.69 3.01 1.69
CA PHE A 391 7.45 2.78 0.27
C PHE A 391 8.56 1.95 -0.39
N ASP A 392 9.80 2.14 0.05
CA ASP A 392 10.99 1.40 -0.37
C ASP A 392 10.82 -0.13 -0.25
N ALA A 393 9.94 -0.60 0.64
CA ALA A 393 9.63 -2.02 0.76
C ALA A 393 8.95 -2.56 -0.51
N LEU A 394 7.98 -1.81 -1.07
CA LEU A 394 7.33 -2.14 -2.33
C LEU A 394 8.32 -2.00 -3.49
N GLU A 395 9.17 -0.97 -3.48
CA GLU A 395 10.20 -0.77 -4.49
C GLU A 395 11.19 -1.94 -4.56
N ALA A 396 11.56 -2.51 -3.42
CA ALA A 396 12.44 -3.69 -3.36
C ALA A 396 11.81 -4.93 -4.02
N PHE A 397 10.49 -5.09 -3.95
CA PHE A 397 9.79 -6.12 -4.75
C PHE A 397 9.79 -5.74 -6.23
N ASN A 398 9.54 -4.48 -6.56
CA ASN A 398 9.48 -4.01 -7.94
C ASN A 398 10.78 -4.23 -8.70
N ARG A 399 11.93 -3.98 -8.06
CA ARG A 399 13.27 -4.19 -8.63
C ARG A 399 13.45 -5.58 -9.22
N LYS A 400 12.92 -6.60 -8.53
CA LYS A 400 13.02 -8.01 -8.95
C LYS A 400 12.24 -8.32 -10.24
N PHE A 401 11.27 -7.48 -10.59
CA PHE A 401 10.43 -7.66 -11.78
C PHE A 401 10.84 -6.77 -12.94
N VAL A 402 11.53 -5.67 -12.70
CA VAL A 402 11.92 -4.74 -13.78
C VAL A 402 13.35 -4.97 -14.28
N ASP A 403 14.27 -5.48 -13.47
CA ASP A 403 15.69 -5.57 -13.86
C ASP A 403 15.92 -6.42 -15.11
N ALA A 404 15.30 -7.60 -15.17
CA ALA A 404 15.47 -8.52 -16.29
C ALA A 404 14.99 -7.94 -17.64
N ASP A 405 14.05 -7.00 -17.61
CA ASP A 405 13.34 -6.49 -18.79
C ASP A 405 13.67 -5.02 -19.11
N SER A 406 14.46 -4.32 -18.28
CA SER A 406 14.74 -2.89 -18.46
C SER A 406 15.95 -2.64 -19.36
N ILE A 407 15.84 -1.84 -20.42
CA ILE A 407 17.02 -1.46 -21.21
C ILE A 407 17.92 -0.51 -20.41
N ARG A 408 19.25 -0.66 -20.55
CA ARG A 408 20.26 0.17 -19.87
C ARG A 408 20.62 1.33 -20.75
N LEU A 409 20.27 2.53 -20.33
CA LEU A 409 20.63 3.77 -21.02
C LEU A 409 21.53 4.65 -20.15
N PHE A 410 22.33 5.47 -20.80
CA PHE A 410 23.07 6.55 -20.16
C PHE A 410 22.20 7.80 -20.07
N MET A 411 22.36 8.49 -18.96
CA MET A 411 21.73 9.77 -18.68
C MET A 411 22.71 10.63 -17.89
N ILE A 412 22.77 11.91 -18.25
CA ILE A 412 23.68 12.89 -17.70
C ILE A 412 22.86 14.02 -17.09
N LYS A 413 22.96 14.15 -15.77
CA LYS A 413 22.51 15.31 -15.00
C LYS A 413 23.66 16.30 -14.81
N ASN A 414 23.34 17.59 -14.69
CA ASN A 414 24.31 18.66 -14.48
C ASN A 414 25.47 18.59 -15.51
N ALA A 415 25.13 18.46 -16.80
CA ALA A 415 26.07 18.07 -17.83
C ALA A 415 27.31 18.99 -17.92
N LYS A 416 28.48 18.37 -18.02
CA LYS A 416 29.75 19.03 -18.33
C LYS A 416 30.29 18.53 -19.66
N LYS A 417 30.87 19.43 -20.44
CA LYS A 417 31.44 19.12 -21.76
C LYS A 417 32.80 18.45 -21.60
N LEU A 418 33.01 17.37 -22.33
CA LEU A 418 34.27 16.66 -22.48
C LEU A 418 34.57 16.52 -23.97
N LYS A 419 35.74 17.01 -24.39
CA LYS A 419 36.27 16.82 -25.74
C LYS A 419 37.39 15.79 -25.73
N ILE A 420 37.29 14.78 -26.60
CA ILE A 420 38.23 13.66 -26.67
C ILE A 420 38.95 13.68 -28.01
N LYS A 421 40.28 13.86 -27.97
CA LYS A 421 41.15 13.80 -29.14
C LYS A 421 41.55 12.35 -29.44
N ASN A 422 41.93 12.09 -30.68
CA ASN A 422 42.44 10.80 -31.17
C ASN A 422 41.43 9.63 -31.03
N LEU A 423 40.13 9.92 -31.11
CA LEU A 423 39.09 8.88 -31.09
C LEU A 423 39.04 8.17 -32.46
N PRO A 424 39.31 6.85 -32.55
CA PRO A 424 39.46 6.16 -33.84
C PRO A 424 38.13 5.69 -34.45
N ILE A 425 37.00 5.93 -33.78
CA ILE A 425 35.69 5.40 -34.14
C ILE A 425 34.61 6.50 -34.17
N SER A 426 33.61 6.32 -35.04
CA SER A 426 32.48 7.25 -35.23
C SER A 426 31.13 6.69 -34.75
N ALA A 427 31.09 5.42 -34.34
CA ALA A 427 29.93 4.80 -33.74
C ALA A 427 30.35 3.64 -32.83
N ILE A 428 29.51 3.33 -31.84
CA ILE A 428 29.71 2.20 -30.94
C ILE A 428 28.41 1.42 -30.74
N GLU A 429 28.52 0.10 -30.59
CA GLU A 429 27.41 -0.76 -30.21
C GLU A 429 27.52 -1.16 -28.73
N ILE A 430 26.49 -0.84 -27.95
CA ILE A 430 26.41 -1.19 -26.53
C ILE A 430 25.26 -2.17 -26.32
N PRO A 431 25.46 -3.29 -25.60
CA PRO A 431 24.37 -4.18 -25.21
C PRO A 431 23.28 -3.43 -24.44
N ASN A 432 22.02 -3.74 -24.75
CA ASN A 432 20.87 -3.16 -24.04
C ASN A 432 20.72 -3.69 -22.61
N HIS A 433 21.30 -4.86 -22.30
CA HIS A 433 21.29 -5.48 -20.98
C HIS A 433 22.64 -6.17 -20.74
N PRO A 434 23.20 -6.13 -19.51
CA PRO A 434 24.47 -6.79 -19.17
C PRO A 434 24.43 -8.32 -19.12
N ILE A 435 23.25 -8.95 -19.08
CA ILE A 435 23.06 -10.39 -18.81
C ILE A 435 22.11 -10.98 -19.85
N ASN A 436 20.89 -10.45 -19.97
CA ASN A 436 19.92 -10.96 -20.95
C ASN A 436 20.23 -10.43 -22.36
N ASP A 437 19.99 -11.24 -23.38
CA ASP A 437 20.12 -10.78 -24.77
C ASP A 437 18.88 -9.96 -25.17
N MET A 438 18.99 -8.64 -25.02
CA MET A 438 17.99 -7.66 -25.46
C MET A 438 18.44 -6.89 -26.72
N GLY A 439 19.36 -7.49 -27.49
CA GLY A 439 20.03 -6.82 -28.59
C GLY A 439 21.00 -5.74 -28.13
N LYS A 440 21.44 -4.94 -29.10
CA LYS A 440 22.38 -3.84 -28.91
C LYS A 440 21.80 -2.55 -29.47
N ARG A 441 22.16 -1.43 -28.87
CA ARG A 441 21.91 -0.10 -29.42
C ARG A 441 23.18 0.45 -30.02
N LYS A 442 23.04 1.09 -31.19
CA LYS A 442 24.13 1.79 -31.85
C LYS A 442 24.06 3.28 -31.49
N ILE A 443 25.17 3.83 -31.04
CA ILE A 443 25.32 5.24 -30.67
C ILE A 443 26.33 5.87 -31.62
N GLU A 444 25.91 6.89 -32.37
CA GLU A 444 26.83 7.70 -33.17
C GLU A 444 27.59 8.68 -32.26
N ILE A 445 28.90 8.80 -32.47
CA ILE A 445 29.78 9.58 -31.61
C ILE A 445 30.68 10.49 -32.42
N THR A 446 31.05 11.63 -31.81
CA THR A 446 32.07 12.56 -32.29
C THR A 446 33.12 12.72 -31.19
N GLU A 447 33.96 13.75 -31.27
CA GLU A 447 34.91 14.09 -30.20
C GLU A 447 34.22 14.73 -28.99
N ASP A 448 32.94 15.12 -29.08
CA ASP A 448 32.26 15.96 -28.09
C ASP A 448 31.23 15.14 -27.27
N PHE A 449 31.44 15.10 -25.96
CA PHE A 449 30.65 14.31 -25.01
C PHE A 449 30.12 15.17 -23.86
N TYR A 450 29.01 14.72 -23.27
CA TYR A 450 28.56 15.14 -21.95
C TYR A 450 28.90 14.07 -20.91
N ILE A 451 29.42 14.51 -19.77
CA ILE A 451 29.64 13.72 -18.56
C ILE A 451 28.87 14.32 -17.37
N SER A 452 28.60 13.52 -16.34
CA SER A 452 27.86 14.02 -15.17
C SER A 452 28.68 15.06 -14.40
N GLY A 453 28.02 16.13 -13.96
CA GLY A 453 28.64 17.15 -13.11
C GLY A 453 29.19 16.60 -11.80
N ASP A 454 28.56 15.56 -11.24
CA ASP A 454 29.03 14.91 -10.00
C ASP A 454 30.36 14.17 -10.24
N ASP A 455 30.47 13.45 -11.37
CA ASP A 455 31.71 12.78 -11.76
C ASP A 455 32.80 13.81 -12.08
N ALA A 456 32.44 14.89 -12.78
CA ALA A 456 33.36 15.97 -13.16
C ALA A 456 34.03 16.64 -11.94
N GLN A 457 33.36 16.74 -10.79
CA GLN A 457 33.93 17.29 -9.56
C GLN A 457 35.07 16.44 -8.98
N THR A 458 35.14 15.17 -9.35
CA THR A 458 36.16 14.22 -8.84
C THR A 458 37.33 14.03 -9.80
N ILE A 459 37.24 14.59 -11.01
CA ILE A 459 38.23 14.45 -12.08
C ILE A 459 39.21 15.62 -12.02
N ASN A 460 40.51 15.29 -12.06
CA ASN A 460 41.60 16.25 -12.15
C ASN A 460 42.37 16.07 -13.47
N GLU A 461 43.24 17.03 -13.78
CA GLU A 461 44.20 16.84 -14.88
C GLU A 461 45.10 15.65 -14.57
N GLN A 462 45.48 14.92 -15.62
CA GLN A 462 46.22 13.67 -15.57
C GLN A 462 45.47 12.47 -14.94
N THR A 463 44.19 12.63 -14.59
CA THR A 463 43.33 11.51 -14.20
C THR A 463 42.95 10.69 -15.43
N SER A 464 43.12 9.37 -15.35
CA SER A 464 42.54 8.43 -16.32
C SER A 464 41.13 8.04 -15.89
N ILE A 465 40.17 8.09 -16.81
CA ILE A 465 38.79 7.67 -16.61
C ILE A 465 38.40 6.62 -17.65
N ARG A 466 37.42 5.76 -17.33
CA ARG A 466 36.82 4.84 -18.30
C ARG A 466 35.40 5.29 -18.64
N LEU A 467 35.21 5.62 -19.91
CA LEU A 467 33.90 5.84 -20.48
C LEU A 467 33.26 4.48 -20.77
N LEU A 468 32.12 4.20 -20.13
CA LEU A 468 31.44 2.91 -20.20
C LEU A 468 31.15 2.51 -21.65
N GLY A 469 31.54 1.31 -22.04
CA GLY A 469 31.45 0.82 -23.43
C GLY A 469 32.54 1.35 -24.36
N LEU A 470 33.03 2.58 -24.17
CA LEU A 470 33.92 3.26 -25.13
C LEU A 470 35.42 2.98 -24.92
N GLY A 471 35.93 3.12 -23.69
CA GLY A 471 37.36 2.96 -23.40
C GLY A 471 37.92 3.99 -22.43
N ASN A 472 39.25 4.00 -22.31
CA ASN A 472 39.97 4.82 -21.35
C ASN A 472 40.38 6.16 -21.98
N VAL A 473 40.23 7.23 -21.20
CA VAL A 473 40.56 8.60 -21.58
C VAL A 473 41.46 9.21 -20.51
N LEU A 474 42.59 9.78 -20.92
CA LEU A 474 43.45 10.58 -20.04
C LEU A 474 43.01 12.04 -20.15
N ILE A 475 42.63 12.63 -19.01
CA ILE A 475 42.26 14.05 -18.96
C ILE A 475 43.52 14.89 -19.03
N THR A 476 43.66 15.69 -20.08
CA THR A 476 44.87 16.48 -20.34
C THR A 476 44.74 17.90 -19.83
N LYS A 477 43.52 18.44 -19.80
CA LYS A 477 43.27 19.83 -19.41
C LYS A 477 41.86 20.02 -18.88
N ILE A 478 41.70 20.83 -17.84
CA ILE A 478 40.40 21.22 -17.30
C ILE A 478 40.29 22.75 -17.35
N SER A 479 39.37 23.23 -18.19
CA SER A 479 39.05 24.66 -18.31
C SER A 479 37.54 24.86 -18.30
N ASP A 480 36.97 25.64 -19.21
CA ASP A 480 35.52 25.76 -19.39
C ASP A 480 34.89 24.43 -19.87
N GLU A 481 35.69 23.63 -20.57
CA GLU A 481 35.42 22.23 -20.91
C GLU A 481 36.60 21.33 -20.51
N PHE A 482 36.31 20.05 -20.32
CA PHE A 482 37.33 19.02 -20.13
C PHE A 482 37.90 18.64 -21.48
N GLU A 483 39.22 18.56 -21.60
CA GLU A 483 39.89 17.99 -22.76
C GLU A 483 40.62 16.71 -22.32
N GLY A 484 40.53 15.65 -23.13
CA GLY A 484 41.25 14.42 -22.91
C GLY A 484 41.69 13.74 -24.20
N GLU A 485 42.55 12.75 -24.06
CA GLU A 485 43.06 11.92 -25.15
C GLU A 485 42.62 10.46 -24.96
N PHE A 486 42.17 9.83 -26.03
CA PHE A 486 41.80 8.42 -26.01
C PHE A 486 43.05 7.53 -25.89
N VAL A 487 43.08 6.64 -24.90
CA VAL A 487 44.24 5.77 -24.58
C VAL A 487 43.97 4.30 -24.94
N GLY A 488 42.75 3.95 -25.35
CA GLY A 488 42.36 2.58 -25.73
C GLY A 488 41.56 1.84 -24.65
N GLU A 489 41.31 0.54 -24.84
CA GLU A 489 40.47 -0.29 -23.95
C GLU A 489 41.23 -1.01 -22.83
N GLY A 490 42.47 -0.58 -22.53
CA GLY A 490 43.39 -1.22 -21.58
C GLY A 490 42.87 -1.33 -20.14
N ASP A 491 43.77 -1.69 -19.21
CA ASP A 491 43.40 -1.98 -17.81
C ASP A 491 42.49 -0.89 -17.20
N SER A 492 41.44 -1.32 -16.52
CA SER A 492 40.43 -0.46 -15.90
C SER A 492 40.20 -0.74 -14.43
N SER A 493 41.07 -1.55 -13.82
CA SER A 493 40.90 -2.07 -12.47
C SER A 493 40.92 -0.95 -11.40
N ASN A 494 41.58 0.18 -11.69
CA ASN A 494 41.79 1.29 -10.75
C ASN A 494 41.42 2.68 -11.28
N ILE A 495 40.56 2.77 -12.31
CA ILE A 495 40.12 4.07 -12.86
C ILE A 495 38.60 4.26 -12.71
N PRO A 496 38.12 5.49 -12.45
CA PRO A 496 36.70 5.78 -12.36
C PRO A 496 35.95 5.40 -13.65
N LYS A 497 34.82 4.69 -13.50
CA LYS A 497 33.96 4.28 -14.62
C LYS A 497 32.74 5.18 -14.67
N ILE A 498 32.58 5.93 -15.76
CA ILE A 498 31.53 6.94 -15.88
C ILE A 498 30.69 6.75 -17.14
N GLN A 499 29.41 7.09 -17.03
CA GLN A 499 28.50 7.17 -18.17
C GLN A 499 28.69 8.50 -18.92
N TRP A 500 28.31 8.50 -20.19
CA TRP A 500 28.47 9.64 -21.10
C TRP A 500 27.33 9.65 -22.11
N VAL A 501 27.10 10.79 -22.75
CA VAL A 501 26.19 10.92 -23.89
C VAL A 501 26.88 11.80 -24.95
N PRO A 502 26.83 11.45 -26.25
CA PRO A 502 27.44 12.28 -27.30
C PRO A 502 26.68 13.60 -27.46
N GLN A 503 27.38 14.74 -27.50
CA GLN A 503 26.70 16.06 -27.56
C GLN A 503 25.84 16.21 -28.82
N LYS A 504 26.31 15.67 -29.96
CA LYS A 504 25.63 15.80 -31.26
C LYS A 504 24.24 15.15 -31.30
N THR A 505 24.06 14.02 -30.63
CA THR A 505 22.81 13.24 -30.68
C THR A 505 22.16 13.10 -29.31
N ALA A 506 22.59 13.90 -28.32
CA ALA A 506 21.98 13.93 -27.01
C ALA A 506 20.52 14.37 -27.13
N HIS A 507 19.63 13.69 -26.43
CA HIS A 507 18.23 14.09 -26.32
C HIS A 507 17.97 14.63 -24.92
N GLU A 508 17.40 15.82 -24.82
CA GLU A 508 17.06 16.44 -23.55
C GLU A 508 15.68 15.95 -23.09
N ILE A 509 15.61 15.51 -21.83
CA ILE A 509 14.36 15.08 -21.19
C ILE A 509 14.27 15.68 -19.79
N LYS A 510 13.04 15.80 -19.30
CA LYS A 510 12.76 16.06 -17.90
C LYS A 510 12.71 14.75 -17.13
N MET A 511 13.53 14.61 -16.10
CA MET A 511 13.49 13.53 -15.13
C MET A 511 12.64 13.94 -13.93
N VAL A 512 11.52 13.24 -13.72
CA VAL A 512 10.60 13.47 -12.60
C VAL A 512 10.91 12.47 -11.48
N ILE A 513 11.25 12.97 -10.29
CA ILE A 513 11.63 12.15 -9.13
C ILE A 513 10.58 12.33 -8.02
N PRO A 514 9.61 11.41 -7.90
CA PRO A 514 8.62 11.45 -6.84
C PRO A 514 9.24 11.03 -5.50
N LYS A 515 9.01 11.84 -4.47
CA LYS A 515 9.38 11.58 -3.07
C LYS A 515 8.11 11.49 -2.21
N ILE A 516 8.28 11.17 -0.93
CA ILE A 516 7.16 11.11 0.03
C ILE A 516 6.49 12.49 0.15
N LEU A 517 5.16 12.50 0.23
CA LEU A 517 4.34 13.72 0.29
C LEU A 517 4.36 14.37 1.67
N PHE A 518 4.56 13.60 2.73
CA PHE A 518 4.50 14.10 4.10
C PHE A 518 5.69 13.65 4.95
N ASN A 519 6.26 14.61 5.68
CA ASN A 519 7.24 14.37 6.73
C ASN A 519 6.54 14.50 8.09
N GLY A 520 5.97 13.39 8.57
CA GLY A 520 5.05 13.43 9.70
C GLY A 520 3.69 13.97 9.25
N GLU A 521 3.27 15.11 9.79
CA GLU A 521 2.00 15.77 9.43
C GLU A 521 2.18 16.93 8.44
N GLU A 522 3.42 17.36 8.20
CA GLU A 522 3.73 18.48 7.31
C GLU A 522 3.91 18.02 5.87
N PHE A 523 3.31 18.75 4.93
CA PHE A 523 3.51 18.53 3.51
C PHE A 523 4.96 18.83 3.12
N ASN A 524 5.55 17.92 2.35
CA ASN A 524 6.89 18.07 1.81
C ASN A 524 6.84 18.88 0.51
N GLU A 525 7.18 20.16 0.58
CA GLU A 525 7.27 21.03 -0.60
C GLU A 525 8.30 20.54 -1.63
N ASN A 526 9.28 19.74 -1.20
CA ASN A 526 10.26 19.07 -2.06
C ASN A 526 9.84 17.63 -2.41
N SER A 527 8.55 17.30 -2.35
CA SER A 527 8.03 15.96 -2.66
C SER A 527 8.13 15.59 -4.13
N LEU A 528 8.40 16.55 -5.01
CA LEU A 528 8.68 16.34 -6.42
C LEU A 528 9.96 17.07 -6.78
N GLU A 529 10.92 16.35 -7.34
CA GLU A 529 12.13 16.94 -7.92
C GLU A 529 12.09 16.75 -9.43
N GLU A 530 12.40 17.80 -10.19
CA GLU A 530 12.50 17.77 -11.64
C GLU A 530 13.92 18.15 -12.04
N LEU A 531 14.54 17.35 -12.90
CA LEU A 531 15.88 17.58 -13.41
C LEU A 531 15.86 17.59 -14.94
N ASP A 532 16.42 18.61 -15.56
CA ASP A 532 16.73 18.58 -16.99
C ASP A 532 18.00 17.75 -17.19
N VAL A 533 17.89 16.70 -18.00
CA VAL A 533 18.96 15.72 -18.21
C VAL A 533 19.11 15.38 -19.68
N TYR A 534 20.32 15.02 -20.08
CA TYR A 534 20.61 14.52 -21.43
C TYR A 534 20.65 13.00 -21.41
N THR A 535 20.00 12.35 -22.37
CA THR A 535 20.05 10.89 -22.56
C THR A 535 20.45 10.54 -23.99
N GLU A 536 20.78 9.27 -24.20
CA GLU A 536 21.09 8.71 -25.51
C GLU A 536 19.87 8.77 -26.45
N PRO A 537 20.07 8.91 -27.77
CA PRO A 537 18.97 9.02 -28.74
C PRO A 537 18.10 7.76 -28.82
N HIS A 538 18.62 6.60 -28.36
CA HIS A 538 17.85 5.36 -28.29
C HIS A 538 16.60 5.50 -27.41
N TYR A 539 16.58 6.44 -26.46
CA TYR A 539 15.39 6.78 -25.67
C TYR A 539 14.16 7.06 -26.55
N LEU A 540 14.34 7.72 -27.70
CA LEU A 540 13.25 8.06 -28.62
C LEU A 540 12.63 6.84 -29.30
N GLN A 541 13.36 5.73 -29.39
CA GLN A 541 12.91 4.48 -30.02
C GLN A 541 12.06 3.62 -29.08
N LEU A 542 12.13 3.88 -27.77
CA LEU A 542 11.35 3.17 -26.76
C LEU A 542 9.88 3.57 -26.83
N LYS A 543 8.97 2.67 -26.44
CA LYS A 543 7.55 2.99 -26.33
C LYS A 543 7.25 3.71 -25.03
N GLU A 544 6.20 4.53 -25.02
CA GLU A 544 5.68 5.10 -23.78
C GLU A 544 5.27 3.98 -22.82
N GLY A 545 5.73 4.09 -21.59
CA GLY A 545 5.54 3.13 -20.54
C GLY A 545 6.57 2.01 -20.42
N GLU A 546 7.57 1.95 -21.29
CA GLU A 546 8.67 1.00 -21.13
C GLU A 546 9.56 1.34 -19.93
N GLU A 547 10.03 0.29 -19.26
CA GLU A 547 10.98 0.40 -18.16
C GLU A 547 12.42 0.56 -18.67
N ILE A 548 13.14 1.46 -18.01
CA ILE A 548 14.50 1.85 -18.36
C ILE A 548 15.31 1.82 -17.08
N GLN A 549 16.54 1.32 -17.15
CA GLN A 549 17.54 1.58 -16.12
C GLN A 549 18.49 2.66 -16.62
N PHE A 550 18.46 3.83 -16.02
CA PHE A 550 19.53 4.81 -16.22
C PHE A 550 20.74 4.39 -15.38
N VAL A 551 21.82 4.04 -16.07
CA VAL A 551 23.03 3.47 -15.45
C VAL A 551 23.56 4.41 -14.37
N ARG A 552 23.84 3.86 -13.18
CA ARG A 552 24.28 4.58 -11.97
C ARG A 552 23.26 5.59 -11.39
N PHE A 553 22.03 5.65 -11.92
CA PHE A 553 20.94 6.47 -11.39
C PHE A 553 19.85 5.61 -10.73
N GLY A 554 19.25 4.69 -11.49
CA GLY A 554 18.20 3.79 -11.01
C GLY A 554 17.22 3.39 -12.12
N TYR A 555 16.11 2.78 -11.73
CA TYR A 555 15.03 2.39 -12.62
C TYR A 555 14.02 3.52 -12.79
N CYS A 556 13.58 3.68 -14.03
CA CYS A 556 12.66 4.70 -14.49
C CYS A 556 11.64 4.09 -15.46
N ARG A 557 10.56 4.82 -15.69
CA ARG A 557 9.58 4.54 -16.75
C ARG A 557 9.56 5.69 -17.73
N LYS A 558 9.60 5.40 -19.03
CA LYS A 558 9.37 6.40 -20.08
C LYS A 558 7.92 6.89 -19.97
N ASP A 559 7.74 8.17 -19.64
CA ASP A 559 6.39 8.76 -19.55
C ASP A 559 5.99 9.39 -20.89
N SER A 560 6.93 10.05 -21.57
CA SER A 560 6.76 10.61 -22.91
C SER A 560 8.09 10.72 -23.65
N GLN A 561 8.08 11.27 -24.86
CA GLN A 561 9.30 11.57 -25.62
C GLN A 561 10.25 12.55 -24.90
N ASN A 562 9.74 13.39 -23.99
CA ASN A 562 10.54 14.41 -23.30
C ASN A 562 10.51 14.25 -21.77
N GLN A 563 9.99 13.14 -21.25
CA GLN A 563 9.86 12.93 -19.81
C GLN A 563 10.01 11.47 -19.40
N ALA A 564 10.80 11.23 -18.36
CA ALA A 564 10.87 9.95 -17.66
C ALA A 564 10.56 10.14 -16.17
N ILE A 565 9.98 9.11 -15.55
CA ILE A 565 9.67 9.10 -14.11
C ILE A 565 10.60 8.13 -13.42
N PHE A 566 11.29 8.59 -12.37
CA PHE A 566 12.06 7.72 -11.48
C PHE A 566 11.12 6.83 -10.67
N THR A 567 11.39 5.54 -10.72
CA THR A 567 10.59 4.54 -10.01
C THR A 567 11.24 4.20 -8.67
N HIS A 568 12.50 3.75 -8.70
CA HIS A 568 13.29 3.32 -7.55
C HIS A 568 14.76 3.10 -7.94
N LYS A 569 15.66 3.00 -6.96
CA LYS A 569 17.09 2.78 -7.20
C LYS A 569 17.43 1.35 -7.59
#